data_AF-A0A9Q2LCV8-F1
#
_entry.id   AF-A0A9Q2LCV8-F1
#
_cell.length_a   1.000
_cell.length_b   1.000
_cell.length_c   1.000
_cell.angle_alpha   90.00
_cell.angle_beta   90.00
_cell.angle_gamma   90.00
#
_symmetry.space_group_name_H-M   'P 1'
#
loop_
_entity.id
_entity.type
_entity.pdbx_description
1 polymer ?
#
loop_
_entity_poly.entity_id
_entity_poly.type
_entity_poly.pdbx_seq_one_letter_code
_entity_poly.pdbx_strand_id
1 'polypeptide(L)' 'MGRTVTRAQLSEAVYQEVGLSRNESADLVEAVLKEISEDLIV' A
#
# COMPACT_ATOMS: atom_id res chain seq x y z
N MET A 1 3.27 -7.41 22.28
CA MET A 1 2.28 -7.78 21.25
C MET A 1 2.65 -7.03 19.98
N GLY A 2 2.88 -7.72 18.87
CA GLY A 2 3.25 -7.08 17.60
C GLY A 2 2.06 -6.31 17.03
N ARG A 3 2.28 -5.07 16.58
CA ARG A 3 1.25 -4.28 15.90
C ARG A 3 1.05 -4.88 14.50
N THR A 4 -0.09 -5.49 14.25
CA THR A 4 -0.49 -5.87 12.90
C THR A 4 -0.78 -4.61 12.09
N VAL A 5 -0.13 -4.49 10.93
CA VAL A 5 -0.41 -3.43 9.95
C VAL A 5 -1.16 -4.07 8.78
N THR A 6 -2.31 -3.51 8.41
CA THR A 6 -3.13 -4.01 7.30
C THR A 6 -2.91 -3.19 6.04
N ARG A 7 -3.20 -3.76 4.86
CA ARG A 7 -3.17 -3.00 3.59
C ARG A 7 -4.07 -1.77 3.64
N ALA A 8 -5.25 -1.87 4.26
CA ALA A 8 -6.14 -0.72 4.44
C ALA A 8 -5.51 0.41 5.26
N GLN A 9 -4.70 0.08 6.28
CA GLN A 9 -3.98 1.08 7.05
C GLN A 9 -2.85 1.73 6.24
N LEU A 10 -2.19 0.98 5.36
CA LEU A 10 -1.19 1.53 4.43
C LEU A 10 -1.86 2.48 3.42
N SER A 11 -2.97 2.07 2.80
CA SER A 11 -3.70 2.91 1.85
C SER A 11 -4.26 4.18 2.50
N GLU A 12 -4.74 4.11 3.74
CA GLU A 12 -5.16 5.31 4.48
C GLU A 12 -3.99 6.24 4.76
N ALA A 13 -2.82 5.73 5.15
CA ALA A 13 -1.65 6.56 5.35
C ALA A 13 -1.22 7.28 4.05
N VAL A 14 -1.23 6.57 2.92
CA VAL A 14 -0.92 7.17 1.60
C VAL A 14 -1.96 8.24 1.23
N TYR A 15 -3.24 7.97 1.45
CA TYR A 15 -4.32 8.93 1.23
C TYR A 15 -4.09 10.24 2.01
N GLN A 16 -3.74 10.14 3.30
CA GLN A 16 -3.54 11.30 4.18
C GLN A 16 -2.26 12.09 3.83
N GLU A 17 -1.17 11.40 3.50
CA GLU A 17 0.15 12.03 3.33
C GLU A 17 0.38 12.56 1.91
N VAL A 18 -0.21 11.93 0.89
CA VAL A 18 0.04 12.26 -0.53
C VAL A 18 -1.12 13.04 -1.16
N GLY A 19 -2.31 13.01 -0.55
CA GLY A 19 -3.48 13.78 -1.01
C GLY A 19 -4.16 13.22 -2.26
N LEU A 20 -3.92 11.94 -2.59
CA LEU A 20 -4.65 11.21 -3.63
C LEU A 20 -6.10 10.94 -3.19
N SER A 21 -6.96 10.44 -4.09
CA SER A 21 -8.22 9.83 -3.66
C SER A 21 -7.97 8.48 -2.95
N ARG A 22 -8.97 7.99 -2.22
CA ARG A 22 -8.91 6.69 -1.53
C ARG A 22 -8.65 5.53 -2.49
N ASN A 23 -9.24 5.58 -3.68
CA ASN A 23 -9.08 4.53 -4.70
C ASN A 23 -7.67 4.57 -5.29
N GLU A 24 -7.20 5.75 -5.70
CA GLU A 24 -5.83 5.91 -6.21
C GLU A 24 -4.76 5.50 -5.19
N SER A 25 -5.00 5.77 -3.90
CA SER A 25 -4.11 5.35 -2.81
C SER A 25 -4.09 3.83 -2.62
N ALA A 26 -5.25 3.16 -2.79
CA ALA A 26 -5.33 1.71 -2.73
C ALA A 26 -4.62 1.07 -3.93
N ASP A 27 -4.85 1.59 -5.13
CA ASP A 27 -4.22 1.12 -6.36
C ASP A 27 -2.70 1.29 -6.32
N LEU A 28 -2.21 2.43 -5.79
CA LEU A 28 -0.78 2.69 -5.63
C LEU A 28 -0.11 1.70 -4.67
N VAL A 29 -0.74 1.45 -3.52
CA VAL A 29 -0.21 0.47 -2.54
C VAL A 29 -0.17 -0.93 -3.14
N GLU A 30 -1.21 -1.33 -3.88
CA GLU A 30 -1.24 -2.63 -4.56
C GLU A 30 -0.14 -2.74 -5.61
N ALA A 31 0.04 -1.70 -6.45
CA ALA A 31 1.05 -1.69 -7.48
C ALA A 31 2.47 -1.86 -6.91
N VAL A 32 2.79 -1.14 -5.82
CA VAL A 32 4.09 -1.25 -5.15
C VAL A 32 4.31 -2.64 -4.55
N LEU A 33 3.31 -3.18 -3.84
CA LEU A 33 3.42 -4.52 -3.25
C LEU A 33 3.54 -5.61 -4.32
N LYS A 34 2.87 -5.43 -5.46
CA LYS A 34 2.97 -6.31 -6.62
C LYS A 34 4.38 -6.27 -7.21
N GLU A 35 4.92 -5.10 -7.48
CA GLU A 35 6.28 -4.92 -8.02
C GLU A 35 7.32 -5.60 -7.11
N ILE A 36 7.26 -5.34 -5.80
CA ILE A 36 8.16 -5.98 -4.82
C ILE A 36 8.04 -7.51 -4.87
N SER A 37 6.81 -8.03 -4.98
CA SER A 37 6.59 -9.48 -4.99
C SER A 37 7.09 -10.13 -6.27
N GLU A 38 6.92 -9.47 -7.41
CA GLU A 38 7.38 -9.94 -8.72
C GLU A 38 8.91 -10.02 -8.76
N ASP A 39 9.60 -9.04 -8.18
CA ASP A 39 11.07 -8.99 -8.09
C ASP A 39 11.70 -10.03 -7.18
N LEU A 40 10.92 -10.71 -6.32
CA LEU A 40 11.43 -11.74 -5.42
C LEU A 40 11.42 -13.15 -6.03
N ILE A 41 10.85 -13.31 -7.22
CA ILE A 41 10.64 -14.63 -7.87
C ILE A 41 11.74 -14.93 -8.92
N VAL A 42 12.70 -14.02 -9.12
CA VAL A 42 13.82 -14.15 -10.08
C VAL A 42 15.02 -14.93 -9.55
#